data_AF-A0A3E0HVK8-F1
#
_entry.id   AF-A0A3E0HVK8-F1
#
_cell.length_a   1.000
_cell.length_b   1.000
_cell.length_c   1.000
_cell.angle_alpha   90.00
_cell.angle_beta   90.00
_cell.angle_gamma   90.00
#
_symmetry.space_group_name_H-M   'P 1'
#
loop_
_entity.id
_entity.type
_entity.pdbx_description
1 polymer ?
#
loop_
_entity_poly.entity_id
_entity_poly.type
_entity_poly.pdbx_seq_one_letter_code
_entity_poly.pdbx_strand_id
1 'polypeptide(L)'
;MGNPVNVNGVTLTLKSFSKFDTNISEENVPTGPLVNMSRDESGNSETPNIVTVLAYLPDNTLNPVDNTSGLQLEGNKVYLNYYGVTPTKILNKDGGYDTVSCRDFRVEFNCDEVASQYDLYYVQFAYQLDEGTPSVDMILVRSENDDPELDRGTVTTPKGNG
;
A
#
# COMPACT_ATOMS: atom_id res chain seq x y z
N MET A 1 -3.14 14.38 -13.93
CA MET A 1 -2.70 14.29 -12.53
C MET A 1 -3.93 14.50 -11.66
N GLY A 2 -4.21 13.60 -10.72
CA GLY A 2 -5.43 13.64 -9.90
C GLY A 2 -5.42 14.78 -8.89
N ASN A 3 -6.61 15.21 -8.46
CA ASN A 3 -6.74 16.19 -7.38
C ASN A 3 -6.31 15.56 -6.04
N PRO A 4 -5.74 16.35 -5.11
CA PRO A 4 -5.47 15.87 -3.76
C PRO A 4 -6.74 15.34 -3.09
N VAL A 5 -6.59 14.31 -2.27
CA VAL A 5 -7.67 13.70 -1.48
C VAL A 5 -7.32 13.83 -0.01
N ASN A 6 -8.26 14.27 0.81
CA ASN A 6 -8.09 14.34 2.26
C ASN A 6 -8.88 13.22 2.92
N VAL A 7 -8.21 12.38 3.69
CA VAL A 7 -8.81 11.23 4.37
C VAL A 7 -8.15 11.07 5.75
N ASN A 8 -8.97 11.04 6.81
CA ASN A 8 -8.52 10.81 8.19
C ASN A 8 -7.36 11.71 8.65
N GLY A 9 -7.41 13.01 8.32
CA GLY A 9 -6.37 13.98 8.69
C GLY A 9 -5.07 13.84 7.89
N VAL A 10 -5.10 13.09 6.79
CA VAL A 10 -3.97 12.91 5.88
C VAL A 10 -4.37 13.38 4.49
N THR A 11 -3.62 14.33 3.97
CA THR A 11 -3.75 14.79 2.59
C THR A 11 -2.86 13.95 1.69
N LEU A 12 -3.47 13.23 0.74
CA LEU A 12 -2.81 12.40 -0.26
C LEU A 12 -2.76 13.11 -1.61
N THR A 13 -1.65 12.99 -2.32
CA THR A 13 -1.51 13.52 -3.68
C THR A 13 -0.80 12.51 -4.57
N LEU A 14 -1.46 12.08 -5.66
CA LEU A 14 -0.84 11.22 -6.66
C LEU A 14 0.24 12.01 -7.42
N LYS A 15 1.46 11.49 -7.45
CA LYS A 15 2.58 12.04 -8.22
C LYS A 15 2.76 11.32 -9.54
N SER A 16 2.68 9.99 -9.53
CA SER A 16 2.80 9.18 -10.75
C SER A 16 2.12 7.82 -10.59
N PHE A 17 1.58 7.32 -11.70
CA PHE A 17 1.04 5.97 -11.84
C PHE A 17 1.34 5.49 -13.26
N SER A 18 2.09 4.38 -13.40
CA SER A 18 2.44 3.83 -14.72
C SER A 18 2.72 2.34 -14.66
N LYS A 19 2.24 1.59 -15.65
CA LYS A 19 2.57 0.18 -15.89
C LYS A 19 3.95 0.05 -16.55
N PHE A 20 4.76 -0.89 -16.09
CA PHE A 20 5.98 -1.31 -16.78
C PHE A 20 5.65 -2.33 -17.87
N ASP A 21 6.46 -2.38 -18.92
CA ASP A 21 6.39 -3.44 -19.93
C ASP A 21 7.05 -4.71 -19.38
N THR A 22 6.37 -5.36 -18.42
CA THR A 22 6.86 -6.54 -17.70
C THR A 22 5.68 -7.36 -17.24
N ASN A 23 5.74 -8.66 -17.50
CA ASN A 23 4.74 -9.65 -17.11
C ASN A 23 5.46 -10.73 -16.29
N ILE A 24 5.01 -10.93 -15.05
CA ILE A 24 5.69 -11.72 -14.03
C ILE A 24 4.79 -12.90 -13.67
N SER A 25 5.31 -14.12 -13.79
CA SER A 25 4.56 -15.30 -13.39
C SER A 25 4.26 -15.29 -11.89
N GLU A 26 3.11 -15.84 -11.51
CA GLU A 26 2.63 -15.91 -10.13
C GLU A 26 3.73 -16.38 -9.14
N GLU A 27 4.51 -17.41 -9.49
CA GLU A 27 5.56 -17.94 -8.61
C GLU A 27 6.72 -16.97 -8.33
N ASN A 28 6.88 -15.93 -9.14
CA ASN A 28 7.93 -14.93 -9.03
C ASN A 28 7.44 -13.61 -8.43
N VAL A 29 6.15 -13.48 -8.15
CA VAL A 29 5.61 -12.27 -7.54
C VAL A 29 5.85 -12.31 -6.02
N PRO A 30 6.50 -11.28 -5.44
CA PRO A 30 6.66 -11.18 -3.99
C PRO A 30 5.32 -11.23 -3.25
N THR A 31 5.32 -11.59 -1.97
CA THR A 31 4.10 -11.65 -1.14
C THR A 31 3.50 -10.27 -0.82
N GLY A 32 4.06 -9.19 -1.34
CA GLY A 32 3.61 -7.83 -1.12
C GLY A 32 4.35 -6.85 -2.02
N PRO A 33 3.92 -5.58 -2.05
CA PRO A 33 4.56 -4.56 -2.86
C PRO A 33 5.98 -4.24 -2.38
N LEU A 34 6.84 -3.80 -3.28
CA LEU A 34 8.14 -3.24 -2.92
C LEU A 34 7.98 -1.75 -2.65
N VAL A 35 8.43 -1.29 -1.50
CA VAL A 35 8.12 0.06 -0.99
C VAL A 35 9.41 0.78 -0.65
N ASN A 36 9.53 2.02 -1.10
CA ASN A 36 10.56 2.94 -0.65
C ASN A 36 9.92 4.25 -0.22
N MET A 37 10.46 4.86 0.84
CA MET A 37 10.05 6.18 1.30
C MET A 37 11.24 7.11 1.33
N SER A 38 11.03 8.33 0.85
CA SER A 38 11.97 9.43 1.05
C SER A 38 11.27 10.57 1.79
N ARG A 39 11.95 11.10 2.80
CA ARG A 39 11.56 12.32 3.49
C ARG A 39 12.75 13.27 3.49
N ASP A 40 12.47 14.56 3.43
CA ASP A 40 13.45 15.60 3.76
C ASP A 40 13.87 15.47 5.24
N GLU A 41 15.18 15.54 5.50
CA GLU A 41 15.78 15.38 6.83
C GLU A 41 15.38 16.49 7.81
N SER A 42 14.79 17.59 7.31
CA SER A 42 14.31 18.71 8.12
C SER A 42 13.26 18.32 9.17
N GLY A 43 12.61 17.17 9.02
CA GLY A 43 11.61 16.66 9.98
C GLY A 43 10.33 17.49 10.05
N ASN A 44 10.17 18.50 9.19
CA ASN A 44 8.99 19.35 9.13
C ASN A 44 7.76 18.52 8.70
N SER A 45 6.62 18.70 9.37
CA SER A 45 5.33 18.12 9.01
C SER A 45 4.70 18.77 7.76
N GLU A 46 5.14 19.98 7.41
CA GLU A 46 4.68 20.70 6.22
C GLU A 46 5.29 20.15 4.92
N THR A 47 6.43 19.46 5.00
CA THR A 47 7.04 18.79 3.84
C THR A 47 6.40 17.42 3.65
N PRO A 48 5.70 17.18 2.52
CA PRO A 48 5.06 15.89 2.28
C PRO A 48 6.09 14.75 2.23
N ASN A 49 5.73 13.61 2.80
CA ASN A 49 6.50 12.38 2.65
C ASN A 49 6.21 11.82 1.27
N ILE A 50 7.25 11.43 0.52
CA ILE A 50 7.10 10.80 -0.79
C ILE A 50 7.28 9.30 -0.62
N VAL A 51 6.29 8.55 -1.08
CA VAL A 51 6.27 7.09 -1.06
C VAL A 51 6.23 6.59 -2.49
N THR A 52 7.15 5.69 -2.80
CA THR A 52 7.21 4.95 -4.06
C THR A 52 6.88 3.50 -3.78
N VAL A 53 5.97 2.94 -4.57
CA VAL A 53 5.47 1.57 -4.46
C VAL A 53 5.58 0.91 -5.82
N LEU A 54 6.15 -0.28 -5.86
CA LEU A 54 6.02 -1.21 -6.97
C LEU A 54 4.92 -2.20 -6.62
N ALA A 55 3.75 -2.00 -7.22
CA ALA A 55 2.57 -2.83 -7.02
C ALA A 55 2.48 -3.90 -8.12
N TYR A 56 2.03 -5.09 -7.76
CA TYR A 56 1.84 -6.20 -8.69
C TYR A 56 0.33 -6.41 -8.84
N LEU A 57 -0.20 -6.08 -10.01
CA LEU A 57 -1.63 -6.23 -10.30
C LEU A 57 -1.82 -7.42 -11.25
N PRO A 58 -2.88 -8.22 -11.07
CA PRO A 58 -3.12 -9.36 -11.96
C PRO A 58 -3.35 -8.89 -13.40
N ASP A 59 -2.78 -9.60 -14.37
CA ASP A 59 -3.01 -9.37 -15.81
C ASP A 59 -4.35 -10.00 -16.27
N ASN A 60 -5.37 -9.80 -15.45
CA ASN A 60 -6.75 -10.21 -15.68
C ASN A 60 -7.62 -8.95 -15.78
N THR A 61 -8.89 -9.13 -16.15
CA THR A 61 -9.83 -8.01 -16.12
C THR A 61 -10.13 -7.64 -14.68
N LEU A 62 -9.71 -6.45 -14.26
CA LEU A 62 -10.04 -5.90 -12.96
C LEU A 62 -11.50 -5.42 -12.90
N ASN A 63 -12.15 -5.68 -11.77
CA ASN A 63 -13.47 -5.20 -11.39
C ASN A 63 -13.38 -3.87 -10.63
N PRO A 64 -14.49 -3.14 -10.50
CA PRO A 64 -14.54 -1.99 -9.60
C PRO A 64 -14.26 -2.39 -8.15
N VAL A 65 -13.53 -1.53 -7.42
CA VAL A 65 -13.34 -1.68 -5.97
C VAL A 65 -14.48 -1.04 -5.20
N ASP A 66 -14.72 -1.51 -3.98
CA ASP A 66 -15.78 -0.97 -3.12
C ASP A 66 -15.36 0.32 -2.43
N ASN A 67 -14.11 0.40 -1.97
CA ASN A 67 -13.60 1.58 -1.27
C ASN A 67 -12.95 2.57 -2.24
N THR A 68 -13.69 3.64 -2.55
CA THR A 68 -13.22 4.72 -3.44
C THR A 68 -12.82 5.99 -2.69
N SER A 69 -12.49 5.89 -1.39
CA SER A 69 -12.25 7.06 -0.53
C SER A 69 -10.87 7.70 -0.73
N GLY A 70 -9.90 6.96 -1.29
CA GLY A 70 -8.52 7.39 -1.48
C GLY A 70 -8.19 7.91 -2.87
N LEU A 71 -6.92 7.77 -3.26
CA LEU A 71 -6.43 8.22 -4.56
C LEU A 71 -6.85 7.24 -5.66
N GLN A 72 -7.63 7.72 -6.62
CA GLN A 72 -7.94 7.00 -7.84
C GLN A 72 -6.68 6.84 -8.70
N LEU A 73 -6.26 5.59 -8.95
CA LEU A 73 -5.09 5.27 -9.77
C LEU A 73 -5.51 4.92 -11.20
N GLU A 74 -6.50 4.04 -11.35
CA GLU A 74 -7.00 3.61 -12.66
C GLU A 74 -8.52 3.41 -12.66
N GLY A 75 -9.24 4.36 -13.27
CA GLY A 75 -10.70 4.29 -13.37
C GLY A 75 -11.36 4.01 -12.01
N ASN A 76 -12.41 3.20 -11.98
CA ASN A 76 -13.01 2.75 -10.72
C ASN A 76 -12.40 1.44 -10.19
N LYS A 77 -11.24 1.02 -10.69
CA LYS A 77 -10.71 -0.35 -10.52
C LYS A 77 -9.49 -0.45 -9.63
N VAL A 78 -8.72 0.62 -9.51
CA VAL A 78 -7.51 0.63 -8.69
C VAL A 78 -7.45 1.92 -7.89
N TYR A 79 -7.34 1.77 -6.57
CA TYR A 79 -7.24 2.89 -5.63
C TYR A 79 -6.08 2.70 -4.66
N LEU A 80 -5.51 3.81 -4.20
CA LEU A 80 -4.65 3.83 -3.03
C LEU A 80 -5.43 4.43 -1.85
N ASN A 81 -5.81 3.59 -0.91
CA ASN A 81 -6.61 3.95 0.25
C ASN A 81 -5.75 4.06 1.53
N TYR A 82 -6.25 4.85 2.49
CA TYR A 82 -5.62 5.04 3.80
C TYR A 82 -6.61 4.68 4.92
N TYR A 83 -6.23 3.70 5.74
CA TYR A 83 -7.07 3.12 6.80
C TYR A 83 -6.81 3.69 8.19
N GLY A 84 -6.01 4.75 8.29
CA GLY A 84 -5.66 5.32 9.58
C GLY A 84 -4.45 4.62 10.22
N VAL A 85 -4.38 4.75 11.54
CA VAL A 85 -3.30 4.18 12.35
C VAL A 85 -3.68 2.78 12.82
N THR A 86 -2.84 1.80 12.47
CA THR A 86 -3.03 0.39 12.83
C THR A 86 -1.86 -0.11 13.69
N PRO A 87 -2.12 -0.79 14.83
CA PRO A 87 -1.07 -1.43 15.61
C PRO A 87 -0.49 -2.62 14.83
N THR A 88 0.82 -2.64 14.64
CA THR A 88 1.54 -3.66 13.88
C THR A 88 2.62 -4.31 14.73
N LYS A 89 2.75 -5.63 14.64
CA LYS A 89 3.82 -6.36 15.32
C LYS A 89 5.07 -6.39 14.47
N ILE A 90 6.21 -6.03 15.05
CA ILE A 90 7.53 -6.10 14.41
C ILE A 90 8.44 -7.02 15.22
N LEU A 91 9.33 -7.74 14.54
CA LEU A 91 10.34 -8.56 15.21
C LEU A 91 11.35 -7.63 15.91
N ASN A 92 11.61 -7.89 17.19
CA ASN A 92 12.62 -7.16 17.93
C ASN A 92 13.96 -7.90 17.93
N LYS A 93 15.02 -7.20 18.36
CA LYS A 93 16.40 -7.72 18.36
C LYS A 93 16.58 -8.98 19.21
N ASP A 94 15.70 -9.22 20.17
CA ASP A 94 15.78 -10.35 21.11
C ASP A 94 14.97 -11.56 20.62
N GLY A 95 14.42 -11.51 19.39
CA GLY A 95 13.62 -12.58 18.78
C GLY A 95 12.17 -12.61 19.25
N GLY A 96 11.71 -11.59 19.99
CA GLY A 96 10.31 -11.38 20.36
C GLY A 96 9.60 -10.40 19.41
N TYR A 97 8.43 -9.92 19.82
CA TYR A 97 7.66 -8.94 19.06
C TYR A 97 7.41 -7.67 19.85
N ASP A 98 7.63 -6.52 19.22
CA ASP A 98 7.16 -5.23 19.69
C ASP A 98 5.91 -4.82 18.91
N THR A 99 5.03 -4.03 19.53
CA THR A 99 3.88 -3.44 18.83
C THR A 99 4.15 -1.97 18.59
N VAL A 100 4.07 -1.56 17.32
CA VAL A 100 4.30 -0.18 16.87
C VAL A 100 3.06 0.34 16.15
N SER A 101 2.91 1.66 16.09
CA SER A 101 1.82 2.29 15.35
C SER A 101 2.25 2.52 13.90
N CYS A 102 1.42 2.09 12.94
CA CYS A 102 1.67 2.26 11.51
C CYS A 102 0.53 3.02 10.83
N ARG A 103 0.84 3.93 9.90
CA ARG A 103 -0.16 4.40 8.92
C ARG A 103 -0.37 3.34 7.85
N ASP A 104 -1.59 2.84 7.70
CA ASP A 104 -1.92 1.73 6.81
C ASP A 104 -2.44 2.24 5.46
N PHE A 105 -1.63 2.07 4.42
CA PHE A 105 -1.97 2.37 3.03
C PHE A 105 -2.13 1.07 2.24
N ARG A 106 -3.14 1.02 1.37
CA ARG A 106 -3.44 -0.18 0.59
C ARG A 106 -3.66 0.17 -0.88
N VAL A 107 -2.95 -0.52 -1.76
CA VAL A 107 -3.26 -0.54 -3.20
C VAL A 107 -4.35 -1.59 -3.38
N GLU A 108 -5.57 -1.12 -3.52
CA GLU A 108 -6.77 -1.95 -3.66
C GLU A 108 -7.12 -2.15 -5.12
N PHE A 109 -7.46 -3.39 -5.44
CA PHE A 109 -7.99 -3.82 -6.72
C PHE A 109 -8.96 -4.98 -6.46
N ASN A 110 -9.82 -5.27 -7.43
CA ASN A 110 -10.72 -6.39 -7.36
C ASN A 110 -10.52 -7.30 -8.57
N CYS A 111 -10.24 -8.58 -8.33
CA CYS A 111 -10.10 -9.59 -9.37
C CYS A 111 -10.63 -10.94 -8.88
N ASP A 112 -11.73 -11.39 -9.50
CA ASP A 112 -12.43 -12.64 -9.17
C ASP A 112 -11.73 -13.89 -9.74
N GLU A 113 -10.66 -13.71 -10.52
CA GLU A 113 -9.96 -14.77 -11.21
C GLU A 113 -8.54 -14.94 -10.66
N VAL A 114 -8.10 -16.19 -10.50
CA VAL A 114 -6.71 -16.49 -10.18
C VAL A 114 -5.84 -16.10 -11.38
N ALA A 115 -4.96 -15.13 -11.18
CA ALA A 115 -4.06 -14.66 -12.21
C ALA A 115 -2.78 -15.50 -12.24
N SER A 116 -2.44 -16.02 -13.41
CA SER A 116 -1.16 -16.71 -13.63
C SER A 116 0.00 -15.74 -13.93
N GLN A 117 -0.34 -14.48 -14.24
CA GLN A 117 0.60 -13.43 -14.62
C GLN A 117 0.20 -12.12 -13.95
N TYR A 118 1.22 -11.32 -13.63
CA TYR A 118 1.06 -10.03 -12.98
C TYR A 118 1.87 -8.96 -13.70
N ASP A 119 1.24 -7.80 -13.84
CA ASP A 119 1.86 -6.59 -14.33
C ASP A 119 2.50 -5.82 -13.18
N LEU A 120 3.67 -5.24 -13.44
CA LEU A 120 4.34 -4.36 -12.49
C LEU A 120 3.90 -2.91 -12.70
N TYR A 121 3.43 -2.27 -11.64
CA TYR A 121 3.00 -0.87 -11.64
C TYR A 121 3.88 -0.02 -10.73
N TYR A 122 4.32 1.12 -11.23
CA TYR A 122 4.93 2.19 -10.46
C TYR A 122 3.84 3.10 -9.91
N VAL A 123 3.76 3.22 -8.59
CA VAL A 123 2.90 4.19 -7.89
C VAL A 123 3.79 5.11 -7.08
N GLN A 124 3.65 6.42 -7.27
CA GLN A 124 4.28 7.41 -6.40
C GLN A 124 3.22 8.36 -5.88
N PHE A 125 3.15 8.49 -4.56
CA PHE A 125 2.24 9.42 -3.90
C PHE A 125 2.97 10.22 -2.81
N ALA A 126 2.44 11.40 -2.55
CA ALA A 126 2.82 12.20 -1.40
C ALA A 126 1.73 12.09 -0.34
N TYR A 127 2.13 12.03 0.94
CA TYR A 127 1.21 12.24 2.04
C TYR A 127 1.72 13.34 2.99
N GLN A 128 0.79 14.17 3.46
CA GLN A 128 1.02 15.23 4.43
C GLN A 128 0.03 15.08 5.59
N LEU A 129 0.50 15.37 6.80
CA LEU A 129 -0.32 15.30 8.00
C LEU A 129 -0.98 16.65 8.24
N ASP A 130 -2.28 16.64 8.47
CA ASP A 130 -3.00 17.82 8.91
C ASP A 130 -2.69 18.08 10.40
N GLU A 131 -2.91 19.32 10.84
CA GLU A 131 -2.67 19.71 12.23
C GLU A 131 -3.44 18.81 13.22
N GLY A 132 -2.78 18.37 14.29
CA GLY A 132 -3.37 17.49 15.31
C GLY A 132 -3.39 16.00 14.94
N THR A 133 -2.96 15.63 13.74
CA THR A 133 -2.87 14.21 13.33
C THR A 133 -1.77 13.49 14.13
N PRO A 134 -2.07 12.32 14.74
CA PRO A 134 -1.09 11.59 15.54
C PRO A 134 0.19 11.24 14.77
N SER A 135 1.32 11.40 15.42
CA SER A 135 2.59 10.81 14.99
C SER A 135 2.53 9.29 15.14
N VAL A 136 3.22 8.58 14.25
CA VAL A 136 3.33 7.12 14.26
C VAL A 136 4.79 6.73 14.11
N ASP A 137 5.11 5.49 14.43
CA ASP A 137 6.47 4.95 14.34
C ASP A 137 6.84 4.61 12.89
N MET A 138 5.89 4.10 12.11
CA MET A 138 6.12 3.54 10.78
C MET A 138 4.94 3.77 9.82
N ILE A 139 5.11 3.38 8.55
CA ILE A 139 3.98 3.18 7.64
C ILE A 139 3.94 1.72 7.21
N LEU A 140 2.74 1.24 6.91
CA LEU A 140 2.45 -0.05 6.32
C LEU A 140 1.88 0.21 4.93
N VAL A 141 2.46 -0.40 3.91
CA VAL A 141 1.94 -0.35 2.54
C VAL A 141 1.79 -1.77 2.05
N ARG A 142 0.60 -2.11 1.58
CA ARG A 142 0.26 -3.45 1.09
C ARG A 142 -0.63 -3.39 -0.14
N SER A 143 -0.73 -4.51 -0.82
CA SER A 143 -1.74 -4.75 -1.84
C SER A 143 -2.88 -5.52 -1.20
N GLU A 144 -4.12 -5.21 -1.58
CA GLU A 144 -5.31 -5.92 -1.12
C GLU A 144 -6.19 -6.23 -2.34
N ASN A 145 -6.58 -7.49 -2.46
CA ASN A 145 -7.60 -7.91 -3.41
C ASN A 145 -8.93 -7.96 -2.65
N ASP A 146 -9.94 -7.21 -3.10
CA ASP A 146 -11.27 -7.21 -2.47
C ASP A 146 -11.97 -8.58 -2.59
N ASP A 147 -11.46 -9.50 -3.42
CA ASP A 147 -11.89 -10.90 -3.42
C ASP A 147 -11.45 -11.63 -2.12
N PRO A 148 -12.39 -12.07 -1.28
CA PRO A 148 -12.11 -12.70 0.02
C PRO A 148 -11.29 -14.00 -0.04
N GLU A 149 -11.18 -14.65 -1.20
CA GLU A 149 -10.44 -15.91 -1.37
C GLU A 149 -8.99 -15.70 -1.85
N LEU A 150 -8.63 -14.51 -2.35
CA LEU A 150 -7.39 -14.26 -3.08
C LEU A 150 -6.55 -13.10 -2.53
N ASP A 151 -6.78 -12.70 -1.28
CA ASP A 151 -5.98 -11.64 -0.64
C ASP A 151 -4.49 -12.03 -0.54
N ARG A 152 -3.62 -11.08 -0.90
CA ARG A 152 -2.16 -11.22 -0.92
C ARG A 152 -1.49 -10.40 0.17
N GLY A 153 -2.09 -10.36 1.36
CA GLY A 153 -1.48 -9.76 2.54
C GLY A 153 -0.25 -10.52 3.04
N THR A 154 0.82 -9.79 3.41
CA THR A 154 1.93 -10.37 4.16
C THR A 154 1.59 -10.38 5.66
N VAL A 155 1.43 -11.57 6.25
CA VAL A 155 1.61 -11.80 7.69
C VAL A 155 2.60 -12.96 7.87
N THR A 156 3.87 -12.65 8.09
CA THR A 156 4.86 -13.67 8.45
C THR A 156 4.79 -13.94 9.95
N THR A 157 4.24 -15.09 10.33
CA THR A 157 4.47 -15.71 11.64
C THR A 157 5.31 -16.99 11.44
N PRO A 158 6.27 -17.31 12.32
CA PRO A 158 7.00 -18.56 12.25
C PRO A 158 6.03 -19.74 12.38
N LYS A 159 6.15 -20.70 11.47
CA LYS A 159 5.56 -22.04 11.64
C LYS A 159 6.28 -22.71 12.81
N GLY A 160 5.77 -22.54 14.02
CA GLY A 160 6.19 -23.33 15.17
C GLY A 160 5.80 -24.78 14.94
N ASN A 161 6.79 -25.63 14.68
CA ASN A 161 6.63 -27.08 14.88
C ASN A 161 6.82 -27.35 16.37
N GLY A 162 5.76 -27.78 17.04
CA GLY A 162 5.75 -28.20 18.45
C GLY A 162 4.36 -28.62 18.87
#